data_AF-A0A0G1P8C5-F1
#
_entry.id   AF-A0A0G1P8C5-F1
#
_cell.length_a   1.000
_cell.length_b   1.000
_cell.length_c   1.000
_cell.angle_alpha   90.00
_cell.angle_beta   90.00
_cell.angle_gamma   90.00
#
_symmetry.space_group_name_H-M   'P 1'
#
loop_
_entity.id
_entity.type
_entity.pdbx_description
1 polymer ?
#
loop_
_entity_poly.entity_id
_entity_poly.type
_entity_poly.pdbx_seq_one_letter_code
_entity_poly.pdbx_strand_id
1 'polypeptide(L)'
;MIKIKKTLLKSPDDFKTYAEYLLYIREVRGYSLRDVDDTVSDLIKRKILEPGCSVSHGYLRNIEAGEVGSPSPFKLKALAYVYRIPYEMLMQKVGYWDETLNKVTRDATFTLMLKEVPQMTDEEKKSLLEFIDFIIAKRKQYAKRPKKG
;
A
#
# COMPACT_ATOMS: atom_id res chain seq x y z
N MET A 1 -11.08 16.33 22.90
CA MET A 1 -11.12 14.94 22.38
C MET A 1 -11.83 14.95 21.04
N ILE A 2 -11.10 14.91 19.91
CA ILE A 2 -11.71 14.90 18.57
C ILE A 2 -12.10 13.45 18.26
N LYS A 3 -13.41 13.19 18.24
CA LYS A 3 -13.99 11.91 17.79
C LYS A 3 -13.76 11.80 16.28
N ILE A 4 -12.69 11.11 15.87
CA ILE A 4 -12.55 10.68 14.47
C ILE A 4 -13.65 9.65 14.23
N LYS A 5 -14.74 10.06 13.56
CA LYS A 5 -15.72 9.12 13.01
C LYS A 5 -14.94 8.17 12.10
N LYS A 6 -15.07 6.86 12.31
CA LYS A 6 -14.64 5.82 11.37
C LYS A 6 -15.48 5.95 10.09
N THR A 7 -15.23 6.98 9.28
CA THR A 7 -15.52 6.92 7.85
C THR A 7 -14.55 5.89 7.28
N LEU A 8 -15.08 4.86 6.62
CA LEU A 8 -14.27 3.95 5.82
C LEU A 8 -13.45 4.81 4.84
N LEU A 9 -12.14 4.91 5.05
CA LEU A 9 -11.26 5.63 4.13
C LEU A 9 -11.37 4.95 2.77
N LYS A 10 -11.73 5.71 1.74
CA LYS A 10 -11.74 5.23 0.36
C LYS A 10 -10.36 4.68 -0.02
N SER A 11 -10.36 3.56 -0.73
CA SER A 11 -9.17 2.95 -1.32
C SER A 11 -8.67 3.81 -2.49
N PRO A 12 -7.36 3.82 -2.81
CA PRO A 12 -6.86 4.41 -4.05
C PRO A 12 -7.59 3.92 -5.30
N ASP A 13 -8.11 2.68 -5.28
CA ASP A 13 -8.86 2.09 -6.39
C ASP A 13 -10.22 2.74 -6.64
N ASP A 14 -10.76 3.46 -5.64
CA ASP A 14 -12.01 4.23 -5.79
C ASP A 14 -11.83 5.52 -6.60
N PHE A 15 -10.59 5.84 -6.98
CA PHE A 15 -10.22 7.06 -7.71
C PHE A 15 -9.68 6.72 -9.10
N LYS A 16 -9.95 7.59 -10.08
CA LYS A 16 -9.48 7.37 -11.45
C LYS A 16 -7.97 7.53 -11.54
N THR A 17 -7.42 8.49 -10.81
CA THR A 17 -5.99 8.79 -10.81
C THR A 17 -5.42 8.77 -9.40
N TYR A 18 -4.09 8.57 -9.31
CA TYR A 18 -3.40 8.67 -8.03
C TYR A 18 -3.44 10.12 -7.48
N ALA A 19 -3.48 11.13 -8.37
CA ALA A 19 -3.59 12.55 -8.02
C ALA A 19 -4.89 12.86 -7.26
N GLU A 20 -6.03 12.36 -7.76
CA GLU A 20 -7.33 12.48 -7.09
C GLU A 20 -7.31 11.85 -5.69
N TYR A 21 -6.66 10.69 -5.55
CA TYR A 21 -6.52 10.03 -4.26
C TYR A 21 -5.66 10.83 -3.28
N LEU A 22 -4.53 11.37 -3.73
CA LEU A 22 -3.64 12.20 -2.91
C LEU A 22 -4.33 13.49 -2.43
N LEU A 23 -5.09 14.14 -3.31
CA LEU A 23 -5.93 15.28 -2.96
C LEU A 23 -6.95 14.90 -1.88
N TYR A 24 -7.71 13.83 -2.12
CA TYR A 24 -8.72 13.34 -1.19
C TYR A 24 -8.13 13.04 0.19
N ILE A 25 -7.03 12.28 0.27
CA ILE A 25 -6.47 11.89 1.56
C ILE A 25 -5.90 13.11 2.30
N ARG A 26 -5.30 14.08 1.60
CA ARG A 26 -4.83 15.33 2.21
C ARG A 26 -5.98 16.09 2.87
N GLU A 27 -7.10 16.26 2.15
CA GLU A 27 -8.28 16.98 2.64
C GLU A 27 -8.97 16.25 3.79
N VAL A 28 -9.12 14.92 3.71
CA VAL A 28 -9.70 14.12 4.80
C VAL A 28 -8.83 14.15 6.06
N ARG A 29 -7.51 14.29 5.91
CA ARG A 29 -6.58 14.48 7.04
C ARG A 29 -6.55 15.92 7.55
N GLY A 30 -7.19 16.86 6.85
CA GLY A 30 -7.22 18.27 7.23
C GLY A 30 -5.89 18.98 7.05
N TYR A 31 -5.01 18.50 6.17
CA TYR A 31 -3.72 19.13 5.91
C TYR A 31 -3.83 20.15 4.77
N SER A 32 -3.23 21.32 4.96
CA SER A 32 -2.89 22.21 3.85
C SER A 32 -1.66 21.68 3.12
N LEU A 33 -1.43 22.15 1.89
CA LEU A 33 -0.22 21.83 1.15
C LEU A 33 1.04 22.28 1.91
N ARG A 34 0.97 23.39 2.65
CA ARG A 34 2.08 23.88 3.47
C ARG A 34 2.34 22.97 4.67
N ASP A 35 1.29 22.48 5.33
CA ASP A 35 1.45 21.53 6.44
C ASP A 35 2.20 20.27 6.00
N VAL A 36 1.93 19.78 4.79
CA VAL A 36 2.62 18.61 4.22
C VAL A 36 4.08 18.90 3.94
N ASP A 37 4.39 20.03 3.29
CA ASP A 37 5.76 20.49 3.01
C ASP A 37 6.57 20.63 4.31
N ASP A 38 6.02 21.37 5.29
CA ASP A 38 6.66 21.59 6.60
C ASP A 38 6.87 20.27 7.35
N THR A 39 5.89 19.37 7.32
CA THR A 39 6.00 18.05 7.97
C THR A 39 7.11 17.22 7.32
N VAL A 40 7.19 17.18 5.99
CA VAL A 40 8.28 16.43 5.32
C VAL A 40 9.64 17.04 5.63
N SER A 41 9.74 18.37 5.58
CA SER A 41 10.96 19.10 5.92
C SER A 41 11.42 18.77 7.35
N ASP A 42 10.50 18.70 8.31
CA ASP A 42 10.81 18.33 9.69
C ASP A 42 11.17 16.85 9.87
N LEU A 43 10.54 15.94 9.12
CA LEU A 43 10.91 14.52 9.11
C LEU A 43 12.33 14.30 8.56
N ILE A 44 12.74 15.07 7.55
CA ILE A 44 14.11 15.02 7.01
C ILE A 44 15.11 15.57 8.03
N LYS A 45 14.82 16.70 8.69
CA LYS A 45 15.67 17.26 9.76
C LYS A 45 15.87 16.27 10.91
N ARG A 46 14.81 15.51 11.25
CA ARG A 46 14.83 14.45 12.27
C ARG A 46 15.46 13.15 11.79
N LYS A 47 15.95 13.08 10.55
CA LYS A 47 16.55 11.90 9.92
C LYS A 47 15.61 10.69 9.84
N ILE A 48 14.31 10.93 9.78
CA ILE A 48 13.29 9.90 9.58
C ILE A 48 13.10 9.61 8.08
N LEU A 49 13.24 10.66 7.25
CA LEU A 49 13.22 10.56 5.80
C LEU A 49 14.55 11.01 5.20
N GLU A 50 14.91 10.41 4.07
CA GLU A 50 16.09 10.78 3.26
C GLU A 50 15.90 12.19 2.64
N PRO A 51 16.97 12.97 2.41
CA PRO A 51 16.87 14.28 1.76
C PRO A 51 16.14 14.26 0.39
N GLY A 52 16.26 13.15 -0.35
CA GLY A 52 15.56 12.95 -1.63
C GLY A 52 14.03 12.95 -1.52
N CYS A 53 13.48 12.76 -0.32
CA CYS A 53 12.04 12.77 -0.02
C CYS A 53 11.43 14.18 0.01
N SER A 54 12.21 15.27 -0.07
CA SER A 54 11.70 16.65 0.02
C SER A 54 10.56 16.91 -0.98
N VAL A 55 9.45 17.49 -0.55
CA VAL A 55 8.32 17.87 -1.43
C VAL A 55 7.92 19.30 -1.13
N SER A 56 8.04 20.18 -2.12
CA SER A 56 7.65 21.58 -1.96
C SER A 56 6.15 21.77 -2.16
N HIS A 57 5.60 22.82 -1.57
CA HIS A 57 4.23 23.27 -1.80
C HIS A 57 3.85 23.33 -3.29
N GLY A 58 4.74 23.86 -4.15
CA GLY A 58 4.50 23.93 -5.60
C GLY A 58 4.42 22.55 -6.25
N TYR A 59 5.30 21.62 -5.84
CA TYR A 59 5.25 20.24 -6.31
C TYR A 59 3.96 19.53 -5.89
N LEU A 60 3.52 19.75 -4.64
CA LEU A 60 2.26 19.20 -4.12
C LEU A 60 1.02 19.74 -4.86
N ARG A 61 1.07 20.99 -5.32
CA ARG A 61 0.01 21.54 -6.17
C ARG A 61 -0.05 20.83 -7.52
N ASN A 62 1.11 20.67 -8.16
CA ASN A 62 1.19 20.08 -9.50
C ASN A 62 0.84 18.58 -9.48
N ILE A 63 1.23 17.84 -8.43
CA ILE A 63 0.88 16.42 -8.29
C ILE A 63 -0.63 16.22 -8.08
N GLU A 64 -1.29 17.07 -7.29
CA GLU A 64 -2.74 16.99 -7.05
C GLU A 64 -3.56 17.48 -8.24
N ALA A 65 -3.00 18.37 -9.07
CA ALA A 65 -3.58 18.75 -10.37
C ALA A 65 -3.40 17.68 -11.46
N GLY A 66 -2.63 16.61 -11.19
CA GLY A 66 -2.33 15.58 -12.18
C GLY A 66 -1.31 15.99 -13.25
N GLU A 67 -0.59 17.11 -13.04
CA GLU A 67 0.45 17.60 -13.95
C GLU A 67 1.76 16.81 -13.83
N VAL A 68 1.92 16.07 -12.72
CA VAL A 68 3.01 15.11 -12.56
C VAL A 68 2.52 13.75 -13.09
N GLY A 69 3.24 13.14 -14.02
CA GLY A 69 2.88 11.81 -14.53
C GLY A 69 3.33 10.68 -13.59
N SER A 70 4.64 10.65 -13.28
CA SER A 70 5.27 9.62 -12.47
C SER A 70 6.12 10.25 -11.36
N PRO A 71 5.54 10.52 -10.19
CA PRO A 71 6.29 11.00 -9.02
C PRO A 71 7.33 9.97 -8.61
N SER A 72 8.53 10.41 -8.22
CA SER A 72 9.58 9.46 -7.87
C SER A 72 9.23 8.64 -6.62
N PRO A 73 9.78 7.42 -6.46
CA PRO A 73 9.56 6.57 -5.30
C PRO A 73 9.82 7.29 -3.95
N PHE A 74 10.82 8.17 -3.90
CA PHE A 74 11.11 8.99 -2.73
C PHE A 74 9.99 9.98 -2.38
N LYS A 75 9.36 10.62 -3.37
CA LYS A 75 8.23 11.53 -3.14
C LYS A 75 7.01 10.75 -2.65
N LEU A 76 6.73 9.60 -3.27
CA LEU A 76 5.65 8.72 -2.84
C LEU A 76 5.86 8.20 -1.41
N LYS A 77 7.10 7.85 -1.04
CA LYS A 77 7.45 7.46 0.34
C LYS A 77 7.19 8.58 1.35
N ALA A 78 7.53 9.82 0.99
CA ALA A 78 7.28 10.99 1.83
C ALA A 78 5.76 11.18 2.09
N LEU A 79 4.97 11.15 1.02
CA LEU A 79 3.52 11.31 1.09
C LEU A 79 2.84 10.16 1.85
N ALA A 80 3.29 8.92 1.61
CA ALA A 80 2.82 7.75 2.35
C ALA A 80 3.04 7.91 3.86
N TYR A 81 4.23 8.39 4.24
CA TYR A 81 4.58 8.64 5.63
C TYR A 81 3.70 9.72 6.27
N VAL A 82 3.55 10.88 5.61
CA VAL A 82 2.72 12.00 6.12
C VAL A 82 1.25 11.60 6.24
N TYR A 83 0.69 10.98 5.20
CA TYR A 83 -0.72 10.60 5.18
C TYR A 83 -1.03 9.31 5.94
N ARG A 84 0.00 8.64 6.46
CA ARG A 84 -0.08 7.36 7.19
C ARG A 84 -0.86 6.32 6.40
N ILE A 85 -0.44 6.13 5.16
CA ILE A 85 -0.97 5.13 4.24
C ILE A 85 0.17 4.20 3.80
N PRO A 86 -0.13 2.96 3.39
CA PRO A 86 0.89 2.06 2.88
C PRO A 86 1.56 2.65 1.63
N TYR A 87 2.89 2.61 1.60
CA TYR A 87 3.69 3.16 0.51
C TYR A 87 3.50 2.35 -0.77
N GLU A 88 3.37 1.04 -0.62
CA GLU A 88 3.14 0.05 -1.67
C GLU A 88 1.87 0.37 -2.46
N MET A 89 0.82 0.84 -1.77
CA MET A 89 -0.44 1.21 -2.41
C MET A 89 -0.28 2.40 -3.36
N LEU A 90 0.53 3.41 -2.99
CA LEU A 90 0.84 4.52 -3.89
C LEU A 90 1.72 4.08 -5.05
N MET A 91 2.73 3.26 -4.79
CA MET A 91 3.58 2.72 -5.86
C MET A 91 2.77 1.94 -6.89
N GLN A 92 1.85 1.10 -6.42
CA GLN A 92 0.97 0.32 -7.28
C GLN A 92 0.04 1.22 -8.10
N LYS A 93 -0.60 2.21 -7.47
CA LYS A 93 -1.53 3.12 -8.16
C LYS A 93 -0.84 3.98 -9.22
N VAL A 94 0.43 4.32 -9.02
CA VAL A 94 1.26 5.07 -9.98
C VAL A 94 1.84 4.15 -11.08
N GLY A 95 1.72 2.82 -10.94
CA GLY A 95 2.16 1.85 -11.93
C GLY A 95 3.62 1.40 -11.79
N TYR A 96 4.24 1.58 -10.61
CA TYR A 96 5.60 1.07 -10.36
C TYR A 96 5.65 -0.46 -10.19
N TRP A 97 4.53 -1.10 -9.90
CA TRP A 97 4.46 -2.54 -9.60
C TRP A 97 3.58 -3.20 -10.65
N ASP A 98 4.08 -4.27 -11.28
CA ASP A 98 3.29 -5.06 -12.22
C ASP A 98 2.08 -5.69 -11.51
N GLU A 99 0.95 -5.74 -12.21
CA GLU A 99 -0.33 -6.28 -11.74
C GLU A 99 -0.28 -7.79 -11.36
N THR A 100 0.87 -8.45 -11.44
CA THR A 100 1.05 -9.83 -11.00
C THR A 100 0.79 -10.03 -9.50
N LEU A 101 0.90 -8.98 -8.68
CA LEU A 101 0.45 -9.00 -7.28
C LEU A 101 -1.07 -8.88 -7.12
N ASN A 102 -1.80 -8.35 -8.11
CA ASN A 102 -3.27 -8.21 -8.09
C ASN A 102 -4.03 -9.53 -8.30
N LYS A 103 -3.36 -10.64 -8.65
CA LYS A 103 -4.02 -11.95 -8.67
C LYS A 103 -4.33 -12.47 -7.27
N VAL A 104 -3.62 -11.99 -6.24
CA VAL A 104 -3.79 -12.45 -4.86
C VAL A 104 -5.07 -11.89 -4.22
N THR A 105 -5.53 -10.71 -4.64
CA THR A 105 -6.72 -10.03 -4.09
C THR A 105 -8.04 -10.46 -4.73
N ARG A 106 -8.03 -11.26 -5.81
CA ARG A 106 -9.25 -11.82 -6.44
C ARG A 106 -9.66 -13.20 -5.92
N ASP A 107 -8.87 -13.81 -5.05
CA ASP A 107 -9.26 -15.05 -4.39
C ASP A 107 -9.94 -14.73 -3.06
N ALA A 108 -11.28 -14.79 -3.06
CA ALA A 108 -12.09 -14.60 -1.86
C ALA A 108 -11.69 -15.56 -0.72
N THR A 109 -11.22 -16.77 -1.08
CA THR A 109 -10.71 -17.76 -0.13
C THR A 109 -9.44 -17.26 0.55
N PHE A 110 -8.50 -16.72 -0.22
CA PHE A 110 -7.25 -16.19 0.30
C PHE A 110 -7.47 -14.95 1.18
N THR A 111 -8.39 -14.08 0.78
CA THR A 111 -8.76 -12.88 1.55
C THR A 111 -9.37 -13.24 2.90
N LEU A 112 -10.24 -14.25 2.95
CA LEU A 112 -10.80 -14.78 4.20
C LEU A 112 -9.72 -15.41 5.08
N MET A 113 -8.79 -16.18 4.49
CA MET A 113 -7.65 -16.74 5.24
C MET A 113 -6.79 -15.64 5.87
N LEU A 114 -6.43 -14.60 5.11
CA LEU A 114 -5.60 -13.49 5.61
C LEU A 114 -6.23 -12.71 6.76
N LYS A 115 -7.57 -12.68 6.85
CA LYS A 115 -8.30 -12.01 7.94
C LYS A 115 -8.09 -12.70 9.29
N GLU A 116 -7.90 -14.01 9.29
CA GLU A 116 -7.80 -14.83 10.52
C GLU A 116 -6.35 -14.92 11.03
N VAL A 117 -5.34 -14.77 10.14
CA VAL A 117 -3.91 -14.84 10.49
C VAL A 117 -3.49 -13.92 11.66
N PRO A 118 -4.00 -12.68 11.81
CA PRO A 118 -3.63 -11.81 12.94
C PRO A 118 -4.08 -12.32 14.30
N GLN A 119 -5.10 -13.19 14.35
CA GLN A 119 -5.63 -13.75 15.60
C GLN A 119 -5.00 -15.10 15.97
N MET A 120 -4.14 -15.64 15.12
CA MET A 120 -3.44 -16.90 15.37
C MET A 120 -2.24 -16.70 16.29
N THR A 121 -2.01 -17.69 17.15
CA THR A 121 -0.77 -17.88 17.90
C THR A 121 0.40 -18.21 16.97
N ASP A 122 1.63 -18.12 17.48
CA ASP A 122 2.81 -18.38 16.68
C ASP A 122 2.97 -19.87 16.34
N GLU A 123 2.52 -20.75 17.23
CA GLU A 123 2.43 -22.19 17.00
C GLU A 123 1.43 -22.51 15.87
N GLU A 124 0.25 -21.89 15.88
CA GLU A 124 -0.77 -22.07 14.83
C GLU A 124 -0.28 -21.58 13.46
N LYS A 125 0.40 -20.42 13.42
CA LYS A 125 1.02 -19.92 12.18
C LYS A 125 2.07 -20.89 11.65
N LYS A 126 2.88 -21.47 12.53
CA LYS A 126 3.89 -22.46 12.15
C LYS A 126 3.25 -23.71 11.55
N SER A 127 2.22 -24.26 12.20
CA SER A 127 1.48 -25.41 11.67
C SER A 127 0.78 -25.10 10.34
N LEU A 128 0.28 -23.88 10.16
CA LEU A 128 -0.31 -23.43 8.90
C LEU A 128 0.72 -23.42 7.76
N LEU A 129 1.94 -22.92 8.01
CA LEU A 129 3.04 -22.94 7.04
C LEU A 129 3.41 -24.38 6.64
N GLU A 130 3.56 -25.27 7.63
CA GLU A 130 3.85 -26.69 7.39
C GLU A 130 2.77 -27.37 6.53
N PHE A 131 1.50 -27.04 6.77
CA PHE A 131 0.38 -27.57 5.98
C PHE A 131 0.38 -27.04 4.54
N ILE A 132 0.64 -25.75 4.35
CA ILE A 132 0.76 -25.14 3.01
C ILE A 132 1.87 -25.84 2.22
N ASP A 133 3.04 -26.04 2.83
CA ASP A 133 4.18 -26.72 2.21
C ASP A 133 3.83 -28.17 1.82
N PHE A 134 3.13 -28.89 2.71
CA PHE A 134 2.63 -30.23 2.42
C PHE A 134 1.70 -30.25 1.19
N ILE A 135 0.73 -29.33 1.10
CA ILE A 135 -0.19 -29.25 -0.03
C ILE A 135 0.55 -28.93 -1.33
N ILE A 136 1.52 -28.01 -1.30
CA ILE A 136 2.36 -27.67 -2.45
C ILE A 136 3.18 -28.89 -2.91
N ALA A 137 3.79 -29.62 -1.98
CA ALA A 137 4.55 -30.83 -2.26
C ALA A 137 3.68 -31.93 -2.88
N LYS A 138 2.47 -32.14 -2.31
CA LYS A 138 1.49 -33.09 -2.82
C LYS A 138 1.12 -32.77 -4.27
N ARG A 139 0.77 -31.51 -4.59
CA ARG A 139 0.45 -31.08 -5.97
C ARG A 139 1.57 -31.41 -6.95
N LYS A 140 2.83 -31.16 -6.58
CA LYS A 140 4.00 -31.47 -7.42
C LYS A 140 4.16 -32.98 -7.68
N GLN A 141 3.79 -33.84 -6.73
CA GLN A 141 3.81 -35.29 -6.92
C GLN A 141 2.70 -35.77 -7.87
N TYR A 142 1.49 -35.21 -7.80
CA TYR A 142 0.40 -35.55 -8.74
C TYR A 142 0.68 -35.07 -10.16
N ALA A 143 1.32 -33.91 -10.33
CA ALA A 143 1.71 -33.40 -11.65
C ALA A 143 2.82 -34.21 -12.34
N LYS A 144 3.60 -35.00 -11.58
CA LYS A 144 4.70 -35.85 -12.09
C LYS A 144 4.29 -37.28 -12.43
N ARG A 145 3.06 -37.72 -12.11
CA ARG A 145 2.59 -39.05 -12.49
C ARG A 145 2.29 -39.09 -13.99
N PRO A 146 2.93 -39.96 -14.80
CA PRO A 146 2.52 -40.12 -16.19
C PRO A 146 1.07 -40.61 -16.22
N LYS A 147 0.25 -40.03 -17.10
CA LYS A 147 -1.10 -40.54 -17.34
C LYS A 147 -0.96 -41.97 -17.86
N LYS A 148 -1.43 -42.95 -17.09
CA LYS A 148 -1.64 -44.31 -17.60
C LYS A 148 -2.69 -44.21 -18.70
N GLY A 149 -2.24 -44.32 -19.95
CA GLY A 149 -3.07 -44.73 -21.08
C GLY A 149 -3.34 -46.22 -21.01
#